data_AF-A0A382ZKN5-F1
#
_entry.id   AF-A0A382ZKN5-F1
#
_cell.length_a   1.000
_cell.length_b   1.000
_cell.length_c   1.000
_cell.angle_alpha   90.00
_cell.angle_beta   90.00
_cell.angle_gamma   90.00
#
_symmetry.space_group_name_H-M   'P 1'
#
loop_
_entity.id
_entity.type
_entity.pdbx_description
1 polymer ?
#
loop_
_entity_poly.entity_id
_entity_poly.type
_entity_poly.pdbx_seq_one_letter_code
_entity_poly.pdbx_strand_id
1 'polypeptide(L)'
;MLGQTFYNESLRKTVIAFGSLFNDIYISRKDSTGADVQTLKVPLAYGPKQKFIIRLEADPGLDRAIAITLPRLGFEISGLEYDPSRKLNRIIKRRKVSTTEDKKLQQMQSQYTPVPYNLNFELFCMAKNSDDGIQIVEQI
;
A
#
# COMPACT_ATOMS: atom_id res chain seq x y z
N MET A 1 -6.66 -17.46 -20.14
CA MET A 1 -6.17 -16.64 -19.02
C MET A 1 -4.80 -17.18 -18.62
N LEU A 2 -3.74 -16.39 -18.81
CA LEU A 2 -2.36 -16.75 -18.48
C LEU A 2 -2.22 -16.96 -16.96
N GLY A 3 -1.65 -18.10 -16.56
CA GLY A 3 -1.69 -18.65 -15.21
C GLY A 3 -1.09 -17.77 -14.12
N GLN A 4 -1.62 -17.93 -12.90
CA GLN A 4 -1.10 -17.31 -11.69
C GLN A 4 0.27 -17.92 -11.34
N THR A 5 1.34 -17.16 -11.59
CA THR A 5 2.72 -17.51 -11.21
C THR A 5 3.09 -17.04 -9.78
N PHE A 6 2.14 -16.52 -9.00
CA PHE A 6 2.39 -16.00 -7.67
C PHE A 6 2.00 -17.03 -6.60
N TYR A 7 2.95 -17.89 -6.23
CA TYR A 7 2.70 -19.04 -5.33
C TYR A 7 2.18 -18.66 -3.92
N ASN A 8 2.43 -17.43 -3.41
CA ASN A 8 1.93 -16.99 -2.09
C ASN A 8 1.53 -15.50 -1.99
N GLU A 9 1.69 -14.72 -3.07
CA GLU A 9 1.39 -13.28 -3.12
C GLU A 9 2.02 -12.43 -1.99
N SER A 10 3.16 -12.83 -1.42
CA SER A 10 3.75 -12.16 -0.24
C SER A 10 3.96 -10.66 -0.45
N LEU A 11 4.52 -10.26 -1.60
CA LEU A 11 4.69 -8.83 -1.93
C LEU A 11 3.36 -8.09 -2.02
N ARG A 12 2.36 -8.68 -2.69
CA ARG A 12 1.01 -8.09 -2.79
C ARG A 12 0.39 -7.94 -1.40
N LYS A 13 0.51 -8.94 -0.53
CA LYS A 13 0.00 -8.89 0.84
C LYS A 13 0.67 -7.79 1.65
N THR A 14 1.98 -7.60 1.51
CA THR A 14 2.68 -6.48 2.17
C THR A 14 2.20 -5.13 1.64
N VAL A 15 2.01 -4.98 0.32
CA VAL A 15 1.45 -3.74 -0.29
C VAL A 15 0.04 -3.45 0.25
N ILE A 16 -0.83 -4.47 0.32
CA ILE A 16 -2.18 -4.33 0.87
C ILE A 16 -2.12 -3.98 2.35
N ALA A 17 -1.26 -4.64 3.13
CA ALA A 17 -1.10 -4.36 4.55
C ALA A 17 -0.65 -2.92 4.78
N PHE A 18 0.38 -2.45 4.06
CA PHE A 18 0.83 -1.07 4.12
C PHE A 18 -0.30 -0.10 3.75
N GLY A 19 -1.00 -0.36 2.64
CA GLY A 19 -2.12 0.48 2.21
C GLY A 19 -3.27 0.52 3.23
N SER A 20 -3.55 -0.60 3.90
CA SER A 20 -4.61 -0.68 4.91
C SER A 20 -4.35 0.20 6.14
N LEU A 21 -3.07 0.47 6.47
CA LEU A 21 -2.72 1.37 7.57
C LEU A 21 -3.16 2.82 7.30
N PHE A 22 -3.16 3.24 6.03
CA PHE A 22 -3.46 4.61 5.62
C PHE A 22 -4.81 4.73 4.89
N ASN A 23 -5.64 3.68 4.95
CA ASN A 23 -6.91 3.64 4.23
C ASN A 23 -7.99 4.52 4.88
N ASP A 24 -7.92 4.77 6.18
CA ASP A 24 -8.97 5.44 6.96
C ASP A 24 -8.52 6.80 7.47
N ILE A 25 -7.99 7.61 6.54
CA ILE A 25 -7.65 9.02 6.77
C ILE A 25 -8.79 9.91 6.26
N TYR A 26 -9.21 10.86 7.08
CA TYR A 26 -10.31 11.78 6.80
C TYR A 26 -9.86 13.22 6.99
N ILE A 27 -10.37 14.13 6.16
CA ILE A 27 -10.22 15.58 6.39
C ILE A 27 -11.56 16.14 6.84
N SER A 28 -11.54 17.10 7.76
CA SER A 28 -12.74 17.84 8.15
C SER A 28 -12.64 19.31 7.72
N ARG A 29 -13.74 19.82 7.18
CA ARG A 29 -13.92 21.23 6.84
C ARG A 29 -14.83 21.86 7.86
N LYS A 30 -14.31 22.87 8.56
CA LYS A 30 -15.05 23.59 9.59
C LYS A 30 -15.60 24.91 9.06
N ASP A 31 -16.76 25.31 9.55
CA ASP A 31 -17.30 26.66 9.32
C ASP A 31 -16.58 27.68 10.21
N SER A 32 -16.80 28.96 9.93
CA SER A 32 -16.41 30.12 10.76
C SER A 32 -16.83 30.01 12.23
N THR A 33 -17.83 29.19 12.55
CA THR A 33 -18.31 28.90 13.92
C THR A 33 -17.60 27.72 14.58
N GLY A 34 -16.69 27.04 13.87
CA GLY A 34 -15.92 25.89 14.37
C GLY A 34 -16.63 24.53 14.26
N ALA A 35 -17.87 24.49 13.77
CA ALA A 35 -18.60 23.25 13.54
C ALA A 35 -18.12 22.54 12.26
N ASP A 36 -18.04 21.20 12.29
CA ASP A 36 -17.68 20.39 11.12
C ASP A 36 -18.82 20.41 10.09
N VAL A 37 -18.55 20.99 8.91
CA VAL A 37 -19.49 21.10 7.79
C VAL A 37 -19.43 19.85 6.92
N GLN A 38 -18.22 19.32 6.72
CA GLN A 38 -18.02 18.20 5.81
C GLN A 38 -16.80 17.39 6.22
N THR A 39 -16.98 16.07 6.30
CA THR A 39 -15.88 15.11 6.45
C THR A 39 -15.69 14.38 5.13
N LEU A 40 -14.48 14.37 4.60
CA LEU A 40 -14.14 13.73 3.34
C LEU A 40 -13.10 12.63 3.59
N LYS A 41 -13.36 11.43 3.08
CA LYS A 41 -12.38 10.35 3.09
C LYS A 41 -11.31 10.60 2.01
N VAL A 42 -10.04 10.54 2.41
CA VAL A 42 -8.93 10.74 1.47
C VAL A 42 -8.72 9.45 0.65
N PRO A 43 -8.81 9.50 -0.69
CA PRO A 43 -8.57 8.33 -1.51
C PRO A 43 -7.09 7.92 -1.47
N LEU A 44 -6.83 6.64 -1.30
CA LEU A 44 -5.50 6.02 -1.33
C LEU A 44 -5.35 5.15 -2.58
N ALA A 45 -4.19 5.18 -3.24
CA ALA A 45 -3.89 4.30 -4.37
C ALA A 45 -2.43 3.84 -4.42
N TYR A 46 -2.22 2.62 -4.90
CA TYR A 46 -0.89 2.09 -5.20
C TYR A 46 -0.47 2.44 -6.62
N GLY A 47 0.72 3.00 -6.79
CA GLY A 47 1.33 3.20 -8.10
C GLY A 47 2.43 4.26 -8.11
N PRO A 48 3.16 4.40 -9.24
CA PRO A 48 4.31 5.29 -9.28
C PRO A 48 3.93 6.76 -9.14
N LYS A 49 4.67 7.51 -8.33
CA LYS A 49 4.44 8.94 -8.10
C LYS A 49 4.33 9.74 -9.39
N GLN A 50 5.24 9.48 -10.34
CA GLN A 50 5.28 10.15 -11.64
C GLN A 50 3.98 9.98 -12.44
N LYS A 51 3.32 8.82 -12.32
CA LYS A 51 2.04 8.56 -13.00
C LYS A 51 0.94 9.48 -12.48
N PHE A 52 0.91 9.74 -11.17
CA PHE A 52 -0.07 10.62 -10.56
C PHE A 52 0.20 12.09 -10.93
N ILE A 53 1.46 12.51 -10.93
CA ILE A 53 1.87 13.86 -11.34
C ILE A 53 1.47 14.13 -12.80
N ILE A 54 1.85 13.25 -13.74
CA ILE A 54 1.51 13.42 -15.16
C ILE A 54 0.00 13.55 -15.37
N ARG A 55 -0.79 12.76 -14.64
CA ARG A 55 -2.26 12.84 -14.74
C ARG A 55 -2.84 14.11 -14.14
N LEU A 56 -2.20 14.67 -13.12
CA LEU A 56 -2.59 15.96 -12.53
C LEU A 56 -2.24 17.12 -13.49
N GLU A 57 -1.02 17.13 -14.03
CA GLU A 57 -0.55 18.15 -14.98
C GLU A 57 -1.29 18.11 -16.31
N ALA A 58 -1.71 16.92 -16.75
CA ALA A 58 -2.46 16.75 -17.99
C ALA A 58 -3.86 17.39 -17.97
N ASP A 59 -4.35 17.85 -16.82
CA ASP A 59 -5.66 18.47 -16.66
C ASP A 59 -5.60 19.95 -16.21
N PRO A 60 -5.24 20.87 -17.12
CA PRO A 60 -5.16 22.30 -16.80
C PRO A 60 -6.53 23.01 -16.77
N GLY A 61 -7.61 22.35 -17.22
CA GLY A 61 -8.89 22.99 -17.52
C GLY A 61 -10.06 22.66 -16.60
N LEU A 62 -9.92 21.70 -15.66
CA LEU A 62 -11.01 21.18 -14.81
C LEU A 62 -12.26 20.60 -15.54
N ASP A 63 -12.35 20.71 -16.87
CA ASP A 63 -13.49 20.26 -17.68
C ASP A 63 -13.42 18.78 -18.09
N ARG A 64 -12.39 18.04 -17.69
CA ARG A 64 -12.30 16.61 -18.02
C ARG A 64 -13.08 15.77 -17.01
N ALA A 65 -14.04 14.98 -17.50
CA ALA A 65 -14.82 14.01 -16.72
C ALA A 65 -13.98 12.92 -16.00
N ILE A 66 -12.69 12.82 -16.29
CA ILE A 66 -11.73 11.85 -15.70
C ILE A 66 -10.56 12.63 -15.04
N ALA A 67 -10.87 13.71 -14.34
CA ALA A 67 -9.90 14.46 -13.55
C ALA A 67 -9.48 13.69 -12.30
N ILE A 68 -8.20 13.79 -11.91
CA ILE A 68 -7.77 13.34 -10.57
C ILE A 68 -8.21 14.39 -9.54
N THR A 69 -8.97 13.96 -8.54
CA THR A 69 -9.38 14.82 -7.42
C THR A 69 -8.32 14.87 -6.33
N LEU A 70 -8.13 16.07 -5.76
CA LEU A 70 -7.31 16.33 -4.57
C LEU A 70 -8.22 16.64 -3.36
N PRO A 71 -7.83 16.31 -2.13
CA PRO A 71 -6.57 15.67 -1.75
C PRO A 71 -6.55 14.14 -2.00
N ARG A 72 -5.35 13.56 -2.14
CA ARG A 72 -5.14 12.13 -2.39
C ARG A 72 -3.82 11.67 -1.78
N LEU A 73 -3.82 10.43 -1.30
CA LEU A 73 -2.62 9.69 -0.95
C LEU A 73 -2.27 8.68 -2.04
N GLY A 74 -0.98 8.52 -2.28
CA GLY A 74 -0.47 7.44 -3.11
C GLY A 74 0.79 6.86 -2.52
N PHE A 75 1.05 5.60 -2.81
CA PHE A 75 2.26 4.94 -2.33
C PHE A 75 2.81 3.96 -3.35
N GLU A 76 4.13 3.77 -3.28
CA GLU A 76 4.84 2.80 -4.11
C GLU A 76 5.96 2.11 -3.34
N ILE A 77 6.42 0.97 -3.88
CA ILE A 77 7.64 0.33 -3.38
C ILE A 77 8.82 1.14 -3.91
N SER A 78 9.57 1.74 -3.01
CA SER A 78 10.80 2.49 -3.31
C SER A 78 11.98 1.54 -3.55
N GLY A 79 12.06 0.43 -2.81
CA GLY A 79 13.19 -0.48 -2.92
C GLY A 79 13.01 -1.82 -2.21
N LEU A 80 13.89 -2.76 -2.58
CA LEU A 80 14.00 -4.10 -2.03
C LEU A 80 15.47 -4.39 -1.70
N GLU A 81 15.79 -4.47 -0.42
CA GLU A 81 17.17 -4.66 0.03
C GLU A 81 17.32 -5.98 0.78
N TYR A 82 18.33 -6.76 0.41
CA TYR A 82 18.64 -7.98 1.13
C TYR A 82 19.32 -7.65 2.47
N ASP A 83 18.81 -8.21 3.56
CA ASP A 83 19.35 -7.98 4.90
C ASP A 83 20.09 -9.23 5.42
N PRO A 84 21.42 -9.30 5.30
CA PRO A 84 22.20 -10.46 5.72
C PRO A 84 22.18 -10.68 7.24
N SER A 85 21.87 -9.67 8.05
CA SER A 85 21.91 -9.78 9.52
C SER A 85 20.82 -10.71 10.06
N ARG A 86 19.67 -10.77 9.38
CA ARG A 86 18.53 -11.65 9.73
C ARG A 86 18.60 -13.01 9.02
N LYS A 87 19.73 -13.36 8.41
CA LYS A 87 19.89 -14.62 7.67
C LYS A 87 19.91 -15.80 8.65
N LEU A 88 18.84 -16.58 8.61
CA LEU A 88 18.76 -17.87 9.29
C LEU A 88 19.38 -19.00 8.45
N ASN A 89 19.67 -20.13 9.09
CA ASN A 89 20.18 -21.30 8.40
C ASN A 89 19.13 -21.85 7.41
N ARG A 90 19.53 -21.97 6.13
CA ARG A 90 18.67 -22.37 4.99
C ARG A 90 18.25 -23.83 5.04
N ILE A 91 18.92 -24.66 5.83
CA ILE A 91 18.64 -26.11 5.95
C ILE A 91 17.43 -26.35 6.88
N ILE A 92 17.04 -25.36 7.70
CA ILE A 92 15.90 -25.48 8.60
C ILE A 92 14.60 -25.52 7.78
N LYS A 93 13.84 -26.59 7.97
CA LYS A 93 12.52 -26.82 7.35
C LYS A 93 11.46 -26.84 8.43
N ARG A 94 10.56 -25.85 8.44
CA ARG A 94 9.36 -25.88 9.29
C ARG A 94 8.31 -26.77 8.63
N ARG A 95 7.73 -27.70 9.39
CA ARG A 95 6.64 -28.57 8.95
C ARG A 95 5.47 -28.38 9.90
N LYS A 96 4.28 -28.11 9.37
CA LYS A 96 3.03 -28.20 10.13
C LYS A 96 2.48 -29.62 9.97
N VAL A 97 1.90 -30.17 11.03
CA VAL A 97 1.28 -31.51 11.00
C VAL A 97 -0.02 -31.40 10.18
N SER A 98 -0.11 -32.18 9.11
CA SER A 98 -1.26 -32.23 8.21
C SER A 98 -2.16 -33.40 8.57
N THR A 99 -3.47 -33.16 8.64
CA THR A 99 -4.49 -34.20 8.79
C THR A 99 -5.07 -34.65 7.45
N THR A 100 -4.55 -34.11 6.34
CA THR A 100 -5.07 -34.36 4.99
C THR A 100 -4.30 -35.51 4.33
N GLU A 101 -4.98 -36.44 3.67
CA GLU A 101 -4.35 -37.60 3.00
C GLU A 101 -3.67 -37.23 1.65
N ASP A 102 -4.02 -36.08 1.07
CA ASP A 102 -3.48 -35.61 -0.21
C ASP A 102 -2.02 -35.13 -0.07
N LYS A 103 -1.11 -35.86 -0.72
CA LYS A 103 0.34 -35.60 -0.74
C LYS A 103 0.71 -34.18 -1.18
N LYS A 104 -0.06 -33.55 -2.09
CA LYS A 104 0.24 -32.20 -2.59
C LYS A 104 -0.08 -31.15 -1.53
N LEU A 105 -1.21 -31.30 -0.85
CA LEU A 105 -1.62 -30.45 0.27
C LEU A 105 -0.73 -30.65 1.49
N GLN A 106 -0.23 -31.87 1.74
CA GLN A 106 0.76 -32.15 2.78
C GLN A 106 2.10 -31.45 2.53
N GLN A 107 2.59 -31.40 1.28
CA GLN A 107 3.86 -30.74 0.95
C GLN A 107 3.81 -29.21 1.12
N MET A 108 2.64 -28.60 0.87
CA MET A 108 2.39 -27.17 1.11
C MET A 108 2.48 -26.77 2.59
N GLN A 109 2.40 -27.73 3.52
CA GLN A 109 2.59 -27.49 4.95
C GLN A 109 4.05 -27.45 5.40
N SER A 110 4.98 -27.61 4.46
CA SER A 110 6.41 -27.51 4.73
C SER A 110 7.02 -26.31 4.02
N GLN A 111 7.67 -25.43 4.79
CA GLN A 111 8.39 -24.28 4.24
C GLN A 111 9.85 -24.28 4.70
N TYR A 112 10.73 -23.90 3.79
CA TYR A 112 12.09 -23.53 4.13
C TYR A 112 12.10 -22.16 4.80
N THR A 113 13.15 -21.89 5.57
CA THR A 113 13.33 -20.57 6.17
C THR A 113 13.41 -19.49 5.06
N PRO A 114 12.61 -18.41 5.14
CA PRO A 114 12.58 -17.39 4.11
C PRO A 114 13.87 -16.58 4.08
N VAL A 115 14.13 -15.95 2.93
CA VAL A 115 15.23 -15.00 2.76
C VAL A 115 14.78 -13.64 3.28
N PRO A 116 15.53 -12.99 4.18
CA PRO A 116 15.16 -11.68 4.73
C PRO A 116 15.39 -10.57 3.69
N TYR A 117 14.32 -9.86 3.35
CA TYR A 117 14.36 -8.63 2.57
C TYR A 117 13.69 -7.50 3.34
N ASN A 118 14.29 -6.31 3.28
CA ASN A 118 13.66 -5.04 3.63
C ASN A 118 12.88 -4.53 2.43
N LEU A 119 11.61 -4.19 2.67
CA LEU A 119 10.77 -3.49 1.71
C LEU A 119 10.65 -2.03 2.15
N ASN A 120 11.06 -1.13 1.27
CA ASN A 120 10.94 0.30 1.50
C ASN A 120 9.73 0.81 0.70
N PHE A 121 8.85 1.57 1.34
CA PHE A 121 7.71 2.22 0.72
C PHE A 121 7.90 3.74 0.72
N GLU A 122 7.53 4.40 -0.37
CA GLU A 122 7.35 5.85 -0.41
C GLU A 122 5.85 6.15 -0.39
N LEU A 123 5.39 6.85 0.64
CA LEU A 123 4.05 7.41 0.73
C LEU A 123 4.12 8.89 0.36
N PHE A 124 3.26 9.33 -0.54
CA PHE A 124 3.17 10.72 -0.96
C PHE A 124 1.74 11.23 -0.84
N CYS A 125 1.61 12.48 -0.39
CA CYS A 125 0.35 13.21 -0.29
C CYS A 125 0.32 14.31 -1.34
N MET A 126 -0.81 14.43 -2.03
CA MET A 126 -1.08 15.52 -2.97
C MET A 126 -2.33 16.25 -2.47
N ALA A 127 -2.18 17.52 -2.13
CA ALA A 127 -3.28 18.38 -1.67
C ALA A 127 -3.23 19.73 -2.39
N LYS A 128 -4.40 20.33 -2.63
CA LYS A 128 -4.52 21.67 -3.22
C LYS A 128 -4.35 22.76 -2.16
N ASN A 129 -4.89 22.53 -0.96
CA ASN A 129 -4.80 23.44 0.17
C ASN A 129 -3.76 22.92 1.16
N SER A 130 -3.05 23.84 1.82
CA SER A 130 -2.07 23.49 2.85
C SER A 130 -2.71 22.84 4.07
N ASP A 131 -3.89 23.33 4.49
CA ASP A 131 -4.62 22.80 5.65
C ASP A 131 -5.01 21.33 5.47
N ASP A 132 -5.60 20.98 4.31
CA ASP A 132 -5.93 19.60 3.96
C ASP A 132 -4.68 18.69 4.03
N GLY A 133 -3.52 19.20 3.57
CA GLY A 133 -2.26 18.47 3.63
C GLY A 133 -1.74 18.25 5.05
N ILE A 134 -1.85 19.27 5.91
CA ILE A 134 -1.43 19.20 7.32
C ILE A 134 -2.30 18.21 8.09
N GLN A 135 -3.63 18.29 7.96
CA GLN A 135 -4.55 17.37 8.62
C GLN A 135 -4.25 15.90 8.29
N ILE A 136 -3.87 15.61 7.04
CA ILE A 136 -3.49 14.27 6.60
C ILE A 136 -2.19 13.82 7.26
N VAL A 137 -1.16 14.68 7.26
CA VAL A 137 0.16 14.35 7.83
C VAL A 137 0.08 14.16 9.34
N GLU A 138 -0.76 14.92 10.06
CA GLU A 138 -0.94 14.76 11.50
C GLU A 138 -1.64 13.44 11.91
N GLN A 139 -2.34 12.79 10.98
CA GLN A 139 -2.99 11.49 11.23
C GLN A 139 -2.09 10.28 10.95
N ILE A 140 -0.93 10.49 10.32
CA ILE A 140 0.03 9.45 9.92
C ILE A 140 1.09 9.28 11.00
#